data_AF-A0A3M1YXS4-F1
#
_entry.id   AF-A0A3M1YXS4-F1
#
_cell.length_a   1.000
_cell.length_b   1.000
_cell.length_c   1.000
_cell.angle_alpha   90.00
_cell.angle_beta   90.00
_cell.angle_gamma   90.00
#
_symmetry.space_group_name_H-M   'P 1'
#
loop_
_entity.id
_entity.type
_entity.pdbx_description
1 polymer ?
#
loop_
_entity_poly.entity_id
_entity_poly.type
_entity_poly.pdbx_seq_one_letter_code
_entity_poly.pdbx_strand_id
1 'polypeptide(L)'
;PREHLRQAIAGLQRYIATPSVAKHRVFVWLYSKTRFFPNDQLIVFARDDDYFFGVLHSKIHEVWALRLGGWLGKGNDARYTHTTVFEPFPLPWPPGQEDTQSEQYQAIAVAAKQLHEERQAWLDGQVGFREGMDVTRSRKDRTLTNLYNALAAYRGKKKVKVKAVAGDFAPRLDELHRVLDAAVCHAYGWEIDILDDEEAILSRLLALNLQRAQKSIE
;
A
#
# COMPACT_ATOMS: atom_id res chain seq x y z
N PRO A 1 -17.21 19.49 11.46
CA PRO A 1 -16.65 18.93 10.21
C PRO A 1 -15.76 17.70 10.49
N ARG A 2 -16.11 16.52 9.93
CA ARG A 2 -15.45 15.20 10.13
C ARG A 2 -15.12 14.84 11.59
N GLU A 3 -16.10 15.00 12.48
CA GLU A 3 -15.94 14.78 13.92
C GLU A 3 -15.57 13.32 14.26
N HIS A 4 -16.26 12.36 13.66
CA HIS A 4 -15.96 10.93 13.87
C HIS A 4 -14.53 10.55 13.51
N LEU A 5 -13.98 11.11 12.41
CA LEU A 5 -12.60 10.87 12.02
C LEU A 5 -11.63 11.43 13.07
N ARG A 6 -11.89 12.64 13.58
CA ARG A 6 -11.05 13.27 14.60
C ARG A 6 -11.01 12.45 15.87
N GLN A 7 -12.18 11.97 16.31
CA GLN A 7 -12.29 11.12 17.49
C GLN A 7 -11.51 9.81 17.30
N ALA A 8 -11.63 9.18 16.13
CA ALA A 8 -10.95 7.93 15.83
C ALA A 8 -9.41 8.04 15.81
N ILE A 9 -8.86 9.18 15.38
CA ILE A 9 -7.39 9.37 15.31
C ILE A 9 -6.79 10.10 16.52
N ALA A 10 -7.60 10.62 17.45
CA ALA A 10 -7.13 11.45 18.57
C ALA A 10 -6.14 10.73 19.48
N GLY A 11 -6.29 9.41 19.66
CA GLY A 11 -5.41 8.59 20.49
C GLY A 11 -4.17 8.05 19.79
N LEU A 12 -4.08 8.18 18.46
CA LEU A 12 -3.02 7.56 17.66
C LEU A 12 -1.85 8.53 17.48
N GLN A 13 -0.61 8.03 17.48
CA GLN A 13 0.56 8.86 17.13
C GLN A 13 0.64 9.10 15.62
N ARG A 14 0.22 8.10 14.83
CA ARG A 14 0.19 8.11 13.37
C ARG A 14 -1.04 7.37 12.85
N TYR A 15 -1.44 7.63 11.63
CA TYR A 15 -2.54 6.96 10.95
C TYR A 15 -2.25 6.82 9.46
N ILE A 16 -2.93 5.89 8.80
CA ILE A 16 -2.68 5.58 7.40
C ILE A 16 -3.55 6.46 6.52
N ALA A 17 -2.97 6.98 5.44
CA ALA A 17 -3.71 7.70 4.42
C ALA A 17 -3.36 7.23 3.01
N THR A 18 -4.34 7.33 2.11
CA THR A 18 -4.15 7.16 0.67
C THR A 18 -5.01 8.16 -0.11
N PRO A 19 -4.53 8.74 -1.23
CA PRO A 19 -5.36 9.57 -2.10
C PRO A 19 -6.50 8.76 -2.72
N SER A 20 -7.71 9.31 -2.79
CA SER A 20 -8.82 8.62 -3.44
C SER A 20 -8.60 8.43 -4.93
N VAL A 21 -7.80 9.27 -5.59
CA VAL A 21 -7.43 9.13 -7.01
C VAL A 21 -5.91 9.20 -7.12
N ALA A 22 -5.30 8.16 -7.68
CA ALA A 22 -3.86 8.12 -7.92
C ALA A 22 -3.49 7.14 -9.04
N LYS A 23 -2.43 7.47 -9.77
CA LYS A 23 -1.85 6.59 -10.80
C LYS A 23 -1.31 5.29 -10.22
N HIS A 24 -0.69 5.37 -9.05
CA HIS A 24 -0.13 4.22 -8.31
C HIS A 24 -0.81 4.16 -6.95
N ARG A 25 -1.14 2.95 -6.50
CA ARG A 25 -1.80 2.80 -5.20
C ARG A 25 -0.74 2.78 -4.11
N VAL A 26 -0.64 3.89 -3.39
CA VAL A 26 0.36 4.11 -2.34
C VAL A 26 -0.32 4.49 -1.03
N PHE A 27 0.25 4.01 0.07
CA PHE A 27 -0.18 4.34 1.42
C PHE A 27 0.97 5.02 2.16
N VAL A 28 0.62 6.01 2.98
CA VAL A 28 1.58 6.80 3.77
C VAL A 28 1.13 6.91 5.22
N TRP A 29 2.10 7.07 6.13
CA TRP A 29 1.84 7.46 7.51
C TRP A 29 1.68 8.98 7.60
N LEU A 30 0.60 9.43 8.25
CA LEU A 30 0.42 10.81 8.68
C LEU A 30 0.47 10.85 10.21
N TYR A 31 1.10 11.88 10.78
CA TYR A 31 1.28 12.00 12.22
C TYR A 31 0.22 12.92 12.82
N SER A 32 -0.43 12.48 13.91
CA SER A 32 -1.56 13.18 14.52
C SER A 32 -1.21 14.56 15.08
N LYS A 33 0.04 14.74 15.53
CA LYS A 33 0.56 16.02 16.02
C LYS A 33 0.79 17.04 14.90
N THR A 34 0.95 16.57 13.67
CA THR A 34 1.05 17.45 12.52
C THR A 34 -0.38 17.80 12.11
N ARG A 35 -0.75 19.08 12.18
CA ARG A 35 -2.10 19.60 11.87
C ARG A 35 -2.44 19.50 10.38
N PHE A 36 -2.22 18.34 9.75
CA PHE A 36 -2.65 18.05 8.40
C PHE A 36 -4.12 17.68 8.45
N PHE A 37 -4.93 18.49 7.78
CA PHE A 37 -6.34 18.19 7.58
C PHE A 37 -6.51 17.57 6.20
N PRO A 38 -6.75 16.25 6.12
CA PRO A 38 -6.96 15.61 4.83
C PRO A 38 -8.19 16.23 4.14
N ASN A 39 -7.99 16.73 2.92
CA ASN A 39 -9.06 17.20 2.05
C ASN A 39 -9.98 16.03 1.63
N ASP A 40 -11.07 16.32 0.92
CA ASP A 40 -12.10 15.34 0.54
C ASP A 40 -11.62 14.18 -0.33
N GLN A 41 -10.43 14.28 -0.91
CA GLN A 41 -9.81 13.25 -1.73
C GLN A 41 -8.76 12.41 -1.00
N LEU A 42 -8.80 12.35 0.33
CA LEU A 42 -7.95 11.45 1.12
C LEU A 42 -8.82 10.48 1.92
N ILE A 43 -8.46 9.20 1.84
CA ILE A 43 -9.04 8.12 2.63
C ILE A 43 -8.09 7.85 3.78
N VAL A 44 -8.64 7.81 5.00
CA VAL A 44 -7.89 7.62 6.24
C VAL A 44 -8.34 6.35 6.92
N PHE A 45 -7.36 5.55 7.37
CA PHE A 45 -7.58 4.41 8.24
C PHE A 45 -7.02 4.74 9.63
N ALA A 46 -7.88 4.68 10.65
CA ALA A 46 -7.52 4.97 12.04
C ALA A 46 -6.82 3.76 12.70
N ARG A 47 -5.67 3.38 12.17
CA ARG A 47 -4.76 2.33 12.68
C ARG A 47 -3.34 2.85 12.64
N ASP A 48 -2.51 2.41 13.58
CA ASP A 48 -1.10 2.82 13.74
C ASP A 48 -0.07 1.67 13.65
N ASP A 49 -0.55 0.45 13.39
CA ASP A 49 0.25 -0.77 13.27
C ASP A 49 0.77 -1.02 11.83
N ASP A 50 2.00 -1.54 11.75
CA ASP A 50 2.65 -1.83 10.48
C ASP A 50 2.06 -3.05 9.76
N TYR A 51 1.42 -3.98 10.47
CA TYR A 51 0.74 -5.13 9.86
C TYR A 51 -0.35 -4.67 8.88
N PHE A 52 -1.29 -3.85 9.35
CA PHE A 52 -2.42 -3.42 8.53
C PHE A 52 -1.96 -2.50 7.39
N PHE A 53 -0.95 -1.67 7.65
CA PHE A 53 -0.27 -0.92 6.58
C PHE A 53 0.31 -1.84 5.51
N GLY A 54 0.96 -2.94 5.92
CA GLY A 54 1.52 -3.95 5.02
C GLY A 54 0.47 -4.62 4.15
N VAL A 55 -0.63 -5.08 4.76
CA VAL A 55 -1.73 -5.73 4.03
C VAL A 55 -2.31 -4.80 2.96
N LEU A 56 -2.61 -3.55 3.30
CA LEU A 56 -3.12 -2.57 2.34
C LEU A 56 -2.11 -2.27 1.22
N HIS A 57 -0.82 -2.34 1.50
CA HIS A 57 0.22 -1.99 0.54
C HIS A 57 0.73 -3.18 -0.28
N SER A 58 0.14 -4.36 -0.10
CA SER A 58 0.46 -5.57 -0.85
C SER A 58 -0.14 -5.59 -2.26
N LYS A 59 0.46 -6.39 -3.15
CA LYS A 59 -0.05 -6.72 -4.49
C LYS A 59 -1.46 -7.30 -4.44
N ILE A 60 -1.77 -8.11 -3.44
CA ILE A 60 -3.11 -8.73 -3.29
C ILE A 60 -4.18 -7.64 -3.12
N HIS A 61 -3.91 -6.62 -2.27
CA HIS A 61 -4.82 -5.49 -2.13
C HIS A 61 -4.80 -4.55 -3.35
N GLU A 62 -3.64 -4.37 -3.99
CA GLU A 62 -3.54 -3.59 -5.23
C GLU A 62 -4.44 -4.17 -6.34
N VAL A 63 -4.35 -5.49 -6.59
CA VAL A 63 -5.16 -6.20 -7.60
C VAL A 63 -6.65 -6.06 -7.29
N TRP A 64 -7.04 -6.26 -6.03
CA TRP A 64 -8.42 -6.08 -5.57
C TRP A 64 -8.91 -4.64 -5.80
N ALA A 65 -8.11 -3.65 -5.39
CA ALA A 65 -8.44 -2.24 -5.50
C ALA A 65 -8.53 -1.75 -6.95
N LEU A 66 -7.68 -2.27 -7.86
CA LEU A 66 -7.74 -1.94 -9.27
C LEU A 66 -8.95 -2.58 -9.97
N ARG A 67 -9.37 -3.77 -9.52
CA ARG A 67 -10.52 -4.49 -10.10
C ARG A 67 -11.87 -3.94 -9.66
N LEU A 68 -12.02 -3.60 -8.38
CA LEU A 68 -13.28 -3.09 -7.81
C LEU A 68 -13.34 -1.56 -7.70
N GLY A 69 -12.19 -0.90 -7.87
CA GLY A 69 -12.10 0.56 -7.94
C GLY A 69 -12.78 1.11 -9.18
N GLY A 70 -13.14 2.40 -9.12
CA GLY A 70 -13.59 3.15 -10.28
C GLY A 70 -12.42 3.71 -11.07
N TRP A 71 -12.70 4.33 -12.22
CA TRP A 71 -11.71 5.05 -13.02
C TRP A 71 -12.16 6.51 -13.17
N LEU A 72 -11.22 7.46 -13.10
CA LEU A 72 -11.53 8.88 -13.29
C LEU A 72 -10.61 9.53 -14.35
N GLY A 73 -11.22 10.24 -15.30
CA GLY A 73 -10.54 11.10 -16.27
C GLY A 73 -9.94 10.37 -17.49
N LYS A 74 -9.27 11.14 -18.37
CA LYS A 74 -8.64 10.64 -19.61
C LYS A 74 -7.36 9.81 -19.39
N GLY A 75 -6.81 9.85 -18.16
CA GLY A 75 -5.59 9.14 -17.79
C GLY A 75 -5.81 7.74 -17.20
N ASN A 76 -7.07 7.32 -17.01
CA ASN A 76 -7.43 6.11 -16.25
C ASN A 76 -6.74 6.07 -14.88
N ASP A 77 -6.84 7.15 -14.09
CA ASP A 77 -6.35 7.11 -12.72
C ASP A 77 -7.33 6.30 -11.86
N ALA A 78 -6.80 5.32 -11.13
CA ALA A 78 -7.60 4.42 -10.30
C ALA A 78 -8.19 5.17 -9.10
N ARG A 79 -9.52 5.09 -8.98
CA ARG A 79 -10.27 5.66 -7.87
C ARG A 79 -10.50 4.62 -6.78
N TYR A 80 -9.92 4.85 -5.62
CA TYR A 80 -10.17 4.11 -4.40
C TYR A 80 -11.42 4.68 -3.71
N THR A 81 -12.42 3.83 -3.51
CA THR A 81 -13.65 4.16 -2.77
C THR A 81 -13.79 3.16 -1.63
N HIS A 82 -13.90 3.64 -0.39
CA HIS A 82 -13.95 2.79 0.81
C HIS A 82 -15.02 1.70 0.72
N THR A 83 -16.24 2.05 0.30
CA THR A 83 -17.39 1.12 0.24
C THR A 83 -17.26 0.03 -0.82
N THR A 84 -16.58 0.29 -1.93
CA THR A 84 -16.44 -0.70 -3.02
C THR A 84 -15.12 -1.47 -2.97
N VAL A 85 -14.11 -0.91 -2.29
CA VAL A 85 -12.76 -1.50 -2.23
C VAL A 85 -12.48 -2.06 -0.85
N PHE A 86 -12.53 -1.23 0.19
CA PHE A 86 -12.05 -1.63 1.52
C PHE A 86 -13.07 -2.45 2.30
N GLU A 87 -14.33 -2.00 2.39
CA GLU A 87 -15.39 -2.71 3.11
C GLU A 87 -15.55 -4.18 2.66
N PRO A 88 -15.54 -4.49 1.35
CA PRO A 88 -15.63 -5.87 0.91
C PRO A 88 -14.26 -6.57 0.83
N PHE A 89 -13.14 -5.97 1.22
CA PHE A 89 -11.84 -6.63 1.14
C PHE A 89 -11.70 -7.70 2.24
N PRO A 90 -11.49 -8.98 1.90
CA PRO A 90 -11.30 -10.00 2.91
C PRO A 90 -9.86 -9.95 3.43
N LEU A 91 -9.63 -9.22 4.52
CA LEU A 91 -8.35 -9.19 5.23
C LEU A 91 -7.90 -10.61 5.64
N PRO A 92 -6.59 -10.88 5.78
CA PRO A 92 -6.09 -12.21 6.19
C PRO A 92 -6.78 -12.71 7.46
N TRP A 93 -6.83 -11.86 8.49
CA TRP A 93 -7.67 -12.04 9.68
C TRP A 93 -8.83 -11.04 9.68
N PRO A 94 -10.02 -11.42 10.21
CA PRO A 94 -11.08 -10.46 10.45
C PRO A 94 -10.61 -9.29 11.34
N PRO A 95 -11.08 -8.05 11.11
CA PRO A 95 -10.74 -6.92 11.96
C PRO A 95 -10.98 -7.21 13.44
N GLY A 96 -9.97 -7.00 14.29
CA GLY A 96 -10.04 -7.24 15.73
C GLY A 96 -9.82 -8.69 16.15
N GLN A 97 -9.58 -9.60 15.20
CA GLN A 97 -9.25 -11.00 15.43
C GLN A 97 -7.86 -11.37 14.90
N GLU A 98 -6.99 -10.39 14.71
CA GLU A 98 -5.61 -10.61 14.30
C GLU A 98 -4.81 -11.32 15.40
N ASP A 99 -4.14 -12.41 15.05
CA ASP A 99 -3.16 -13.03 15.95
C ASP A 99 -1.84 -12.26 15.90
N THR A 100 -1.71 -11.26 16.77
CA THR A 100 -0.52 -10.42 16.88
C THR A 100 0.75 -11.19 17.27
N GLN A 101 0.65 -12.40 17.83
CA GLN A 101 1.80 -13.22 18.22
C GLN A 101 2.23 -14.19 17.10
N SER A 102 1.38 -14.39 16.10
CA SER A 102 1.70 -15.25 14.96
C SER A 102 2.93 -14.76 14.19
N GLU A 103 3.71 -15.71 13.68
CA GLU A 103 4.86 -15.42 12.83
C GLU A 103 4.45 -14.66 11.56
N GLN A 104 3.28 -14.99 10.99
CA GLN A 104 2.75 -14.34 9.80
C GLN A 104 2.41 -12.86 10.03
N TYR A 105 1.79 -12.53 11.17
CA TYR A 105 1.51 -11.14 11.54
C TYR A 105 2.81 -10.34 11.65
N GLN A 106 3.79 -10.88 12.38
CA GLN A 106 5.07 -10.22 12.60
C GLN A 106 5.87 -10.07 11.30
N ALA A 107 5.87 -11.08 10.43
CA ALA A 107 6.53 -11.03 9.14
C ALA A 107 6.00 -9.89 8.27
N ILE A 108 4.68 -9.71 8.20
CA ILE A 108 4.06 -8.60 7.47
C ILE A 108 4.45 -7.27 8.11
N ALA A 109 4.34 -7.14 9.44
CA ALA A 109 4.66 -5.90 10.13
C ALA A 109 6.12 -5.47 9.92
N VAL A 110 7.06 -6.41 9.99
CA VAL A 110 8.50 -6.15 9.75
C VAL A 110 8.74 -5.73 8.31
N ALA A 111 8.20 -6.48 7.33
CA ALA A 111 8.37 -6.16 5.91
C ALA A 111 7.76 -4.80 5.55
N ALA A 112 6.58 -4.50 6.09
CA ALA A 112 5.87 -3.24 5.88
C ALA A 112 6.62 -2.05 6.47
N LYS A 113 7.14 -2.22 7.69
CA LYS A 113 7.97 -1.22 8.37
C LYS A 113 9.23 -0.94 7.57
N GLN A 114 9.97 -1.97 7.15
CA GLN A 114 11.19 -1.82 6.35
C GLN A 114 10.90 -1.11 5.02
N LEU A 115 9.85 -1.52 4.31
CA LEU A 115 9.42 -0.87 3.07
C LEU A 115 9.06 0.60 3.30
N HIS A 116 8.42 0.95 4.42
CA HIS A 116 8.14 2.35 4.75
C HIS A 116 9.43 3.13 5.04
N GLU A 117 10.28 2.62 5.93
CA GLU A 117 11.51 3.29 6.38
C GLU A 117 12.46 3.54 5.21
N GLU A 118 12.69 2.56 4.33
CA GLU A 118 13.57 2.75 3.18
C GLU A 118 12.97 3.70 2.13
N ARG A 119 11.64 3.71 1.95
CA ARG A 119 10.98 4.71 1.11
C ARG A 119 11.12 6.12 1.68
N GLN A 120 10.96 6.30 3.00
CA GLN A 120 11.16 7.60 3.64
C GLN A 120 12.62 8.04 3.57
N ALA A 121 13.57 7.15 3.87
CA ALA A 121 14.99 7.42 3.73
C ALA A 121 15.34 7.82 2.28
N TRP A 122 14.70 7.22 1.28
CA TRP A 122 14.89 7.62 -0.12
C TRP A 122 14.28 9.00 -0.40
N LEU A 123 13.07 9.31 0.10
CA LEU A 123 12.44 10.63 -0.06
C LEU A 123 13.25 11.74 0.61
N ASP A 124 13.78 11.47 1.80
CA ASP A 124 14.59 12.40 2.57
C ASP A 124 15.99 12.60 1.98
N GLY A 125 16.37 11.75 1.02
CA GLY A 125 17.70 11.76 0.42
C GLY A 125 18.75 11.30 1.42
N GLN A 126 18.50 10.19 2.11
CA GLN A 126 19.47 9.45 2.93
C GLN A 126 20.01 8.22 2.19
N VAL A 127 19.20 7.61 1.32
CA VAL A 127 19.57 6.43 0.52
C VAL A 127 19.31 6.62 -0.98
N GLY A 128 19.84 5.70 -1.79
CA GLY A 128 19.68 5.72 -3.25
C GLY A 128 20.50 6.84 -3.91
N PHE A 129 21.70 7.08 -3.42
CA PHE A 129 22.69 7.92 -4.11
C PHE A 129 23.67 7.06 -4.87
N ARG A 130 24.11 7.58 -6.03
CA ARG A 130 25.25 7.06 -6.77
C ARG A 130 26.39 8.05 -6.63
N GLU A 131 27.61 7.53 -6.67
CA GLU A 131 28.82 8.35 -6.72
C GLU A 131 28.74 9.32 -7.92
N GLY A 132 29.03 10.60 -7.67
CA GLY A 132 28.92 11.66 -8.69
C GLY A 132 27.52 12.23 -8.92
N MET A 133 26.50 11.83 -8.15
CA MET A 133 25.14 12.38 -8.26
C MET A 133 25.03 13.79 -7.64
N ASP A 134 24.45 14.75 -8.37
CA ASP A 134 24.09 16.07 -7.83
C ASP A 134 22.92 15.94 -6.82
N VAL A 135 23.27 15.95 -5.54
CA VAL A 135 22.34 15.82 -4.40
C VAL A 135 21.25 16.89 -4.44
N THR A 136 21.59 18.12 -4.81
CA THR A 136 20.70 19.29 -4.79
C THR A 136 19.59 19.17 -5.84
N ARG A 137 19.96 18.77 -7.06
CA ARG A 137 19.01 18.54 -8.15
C ARG A 137 18.18 17.27 -7.92
N SER A 138 18.75 16.26 -7.27
CA SER A 138 18.06 15.00 -6.97
C SER A 138 16.84 15.16 -6.05
N ARG A 139 16.87 16.13 -5.13
CA ARG A 139 15.81 16.29 -4.12
C ARG A 139 14.45 16.66 -4.70
N LYS A 140 14.41 17.38 -5.83
CA LYS A 140 13.16 17.74 -6.53
C LYS A 140 12.53 16.54 -7.25
N ASP A 141 13.35 15.60 -7.70
CA ASP A 141 12.89 14.40 -8.40
C ASP A 141 12.54 13.25 -7.44
N ARG A 142 12.87 13.37 -6.14
CA ARG A 142 12.51 12.42 -5.09
C ARG A 142 11.05 12.57 -4.65
N THR A 143 10.15 11.97 -5.43
CA THR A 143 8.71 11.92 -5.14
C THR A 143 8.20 10.49 -5.24
N LEU A 144 7.15 10.16 -4.48
CA LEU A 144 6.51 8.84 -4.55
C LEU A 144 6.04 8.52 -5.99
N THR A 145 5.50 9.50 -6.71
CA THR A 145 5.08 9.30 -8.10
C THR A 145 6.24 8.89 -9.01
N ASN A 146 7.39 9.58 -8.91
CA ASN A 146 8.58 9.23 -9.69
C ASN A 146 9.12 7.85 -9.29
N LEU A 147 9.11 7.55 -7.99
CA LEU A 147 9.58 6.30 -7.46
C LEU A 147 8.76 5.10 -7.97
N TYR A 148 7.44 5.19 -7.93
CA TYR A 148 6.57 4.11 -8.41
C TYR A 148 6.47 4.07 -9.95
N ASN A 149 6.70 5.19 -10.64
CA ASN A 149 6.94 5.17 -12.09
C ASN A 149 8.19 4.35 -12.43
N ALA A 150 9.27 4.50 -11.67
CA ALA A 150 10.49 3.72 -11.86
C ALA A 150 10.27 2.24 -11.57
N LEU A 151 9.55 1.90 -10.49
CA LEU A 151 9.16 0.52 -10.18
C LEU A 151 8.32 -0.10 -11.31
N ALA A 152 7.33 0.62 -11.83
CA ALA A 152 6.51 0.15 -12.93
C ALA A 152 7.34 -0.13 -14.20
N ALA A 153 8.29 0.76 -14.53
CA ALA A 153 9.22 0.53 -15.64
C ALA A 153 10.14 -0.67 -15.40
N TYR A 154 10.65 -0.83 -14.17
CA TYR A 154 11.49 -1.97 -13.78
C TYR A 154 10.74 -3.31 -13.92
N ARG A 155 9.45 -3.33 -13.56
CA ARG A 155 8.53 -4.47 -13.78
C ARG A 155 8.07 -4.65 -15.23
N GLY A 156 8.64 -3.91 -16.19
CA GLY A 156 8.38 -4.09 -17.62
C GLY A 156 7.17 -3.32 -18.19
N LYS A 157 6.53 -2.41 -17.44
CA LYS A 157 5.45 -1.57 -18.00
C LYS A 157 6.03 -0.61 -19.05
N LYS A 158 5.52 -0.69 -20.29
CA LYS A 158 5.98 0.13 -21.42
C LYS A 158 5.55 1.60 -21.27
N LYS A 159 6.31 2.52 -21.89
CA LYS A 159 5.99 3.97 -22.02
C LYS A 159 5.93 4.75 -20.69
N VAL A 160 6.66 4.34 -19.66
CA VAL A 160 6.77 5.11 -18.41
C VAL A 160 8.01 5.99 -18.43
N LYS A 161 7.86 7.30 -18.22
CA LYS A 161 8.99 8.22 -18.04
C LYS A 161 9.62 8.00 -16.66
N VAL A 162 10.92 7.71 -16.61
CA VAL A 162 11.66 7.43 -15.39
C VAL A 162 12.71 8.51 -15.14
N LYS A 163 12.78 9.00 -13.90
CA LYS A 163 13.85 9.87 -13.43
C LYS A 163 15.03 9.01 -12.98
N ALA A 164 16.26 9.38 -13.33
CA ALA A 164 17.46 8.59 -13.00
C ALA A 164 17.53 8.22 -11.52
N VAL A 165 17.37 9.20 -10.61
CA VAL A 165 17.38 8.98 -9.15
C VAL A 165 16.35 7.95 -8.66
N ALA A 166 15.20 7.86 -9.33
CA ALA A 166 14.16 6.88 -9.01
C ALA A 166 14.44 5.52 -9.66
N GLY A 167 14.97 5.52 -10.90
CA GLY A 167 15.41 4.32 -11.61
C GLY A 167 16.45 3.53 -10.84
N ASP A 168 17.41 4.22 -10.23
CA ASP A 168 18.50 3.60 -9.46
C ASP A 168 18.00 2.84 -8.22
N PHE A 169 16.92 3.31 -7.60
CA PHE A 169 16.34 2.67 -6.40
C PHE A 169 15.26 1.64 -6.73
N ALA A 170 14.79 1.58 -7.99
CA ALA A 170 13.68 0.70 -8.40
C ALA A 170 13.92 -0.79 -8.11
N PRO A 171 15.12 -1.37 -8.31
CA PRO A 171 15.36 -2.79 -7.98
C PRO A 171 15.19 -3.07 -6.48
N ARG A 172 15.71 -2.20 -5.60
CA ARG A 172 15.56 -2.33 -4.16
C ARG A 172 14.09 -2.19 -3.74
N LEU A 173 13.38 -1.25 -4.34
CA LEU A 173 11.95 -1.09 -4.07
C LEU A 173 11.16 -2.33 -4.51
N ASP A 174 11.50 -2.96 -5.63
CA ASP A 174 10.85 -4.21 -6.07
C ASP A 174 11.07 -5.34 -5.07
N GLU A 175 12.29 -5.51 -4.57
CA GLU A 175 12.63 -6.50 -3.55
C GLU A 175 11.80 -6.31 -2.28
N LEU A 176 11.73 -5.07 -1.76
CA LEU A 176 10.95 -4.75 -0.57
C LEU A 176 9.46 -5.08 -0.74
N HIS A 177 8.90 -4.80 -1.92
CA HIS A 177 7.53 -5.18 -2.24
C HIS A 177 7.36 -6.70 -2.35
N ARG A 178 8.27 -7.42 -3.01
CA ARG A 178 8.20 -8.89 -3.12
C ARG A 178 8.22 -9.57 -1.75
N VAL A 179 9.05 -9.09 -0.82
CA VAL A 179 9.11 -9.61 0.55
C VAL A 179 7.77 -9.37 1.27
N LEU A 180 7.20 -8.17 1.15
CA LEU A 180 5.89 -7.86 1.73
C LEU A 180 4.77 -8.72 1.10
N ASP A 181 4.75 -8.82 -0.22
CA ASP A 181 3.75 -9.57 -0.98
C ASP A 181 3.77 -11.05 -0.61
N ALA A 182 4.96 -11.64 -0.48
CA ALA A 182 5.14 -13.01 -0.02
C ALA A 182 4.63 -13.21 1.42
N ALA A 183 4.95 -12.30 2.33
CA ALA A 183 4.49 -12.36 3.72
C ALA A 183 2.95 -12.29 3.81
N VAL A 184 2.31 -11.42 3.04
CA VAL A 184 0.84 -11.32 2.98
C VAL A 184 0.24 -12.56 2.33
N CYS A 185 0.84 -13.08 1.25
CA CYS A 185 0.41 -14.32 0.60
C CYS A 185 0.41 -15.51 1.58
N HIS A 186 1.49 -15.67 2.36
CA HIS A 186 1.56 -16.70 3.40
C HIS A 186 0.53 -16.52 4.51
N ALA A 187 0.18 -15.28 4.89
CA ALA A 187 -0.87 -15.03 5.87
C ALA A 187 -2.27 -15.44 5.37
N TYR A 188 -2.51 -15.44 4.07
CA TYR A 188 -3.69 -16.05 3.47
C TYR A 188 -3.62 -17.58 3.37
N GLY A 189 -2.49 -18.20 3.71
CA GLY A 189 -2.24 -19.63 3.53
C GLY A 189 -2.12 -20.03 2.07
N TRP A 190 -1.63 -19.13 1.21
CA TRP A 190 -1.49 -19.37 -0.22
C TRP A 190 -0.03 -19.62 -0.61
N GLU A 191 0.15 -20.44 -1.65
CA GLU A 191 1.43 -20.59 -2.33
C GLU A 191 1.79 -19.31 -3.09
N ILE A 192 3.09 -18.97 -3.10
CA ILE A 192 3.61 -17.70 -3.61
C ILE A 192 3.41 -17.51 -5.12
N ASP A 193 3.27 -18.61 -5.87
CA ASP A 193 3.06 -18.61 -7.32
C ASP A 193 1.75 -17.93 -7.73
N ILE A 194 0.75 -17.91 -6.84
CA ILE A 194 -0.51 -17.18 -7.05
C ILE A 194 -0.27 -15.70 -7.31
N LEU A 195 0.83 -15.13 -6.80
CA LEU A 195 1.13 -13.72 -6.96
C LEU A 195 1.30 -13.34 -8.44
N ASP A 196 1.59 -14.27 -9.34
CA ASP A 196 1.72 -14.02 -10.77
C ASP A 196 0.40 -14.13 -11.56
N ASP A 197 -0.70 -14.56 -10.90
CA ASP A 197 -2.02 -14.71 -11.50
C ASP A 197 -3.07 -13.84 -10.78
N GLU A 198 -3.33 -12.66 -11.36
CA GLU A 198 -4.30 -11.70 -10.81
C GLU A 198 -5.73 -12.28 -10.73
N GLU A 199 -6.14 -13.13 -11.68
CA GLU A 199 -7.48 -13.73 -11.68
C GLU A 199 -7.60 -14.83 -10.60
N ALA A 200 -6.53 -15.58 -10.35
CA ALA A 200 -6.48 -16.53 -9.24
C ALA A 200 -6.57 -15.81 -7.88
N ILE A 201 -5.85 -14.69 -7.70
CA ILE A 201 -5.97 -13.83 -6.51
C ILE A 201 -7.42 -13.40 -6.31
N LEU A 202 -8.04 -12.80 -7.33
CA LEU A 202 -9.42 -12.31 -7.26
C LEU A 202 -10.41 -13.43 -6.95
N SER A 203 -10.24 -14.60 -7.56
CA SER A 203 -11.08 -15.78 -7.34
C SER A 203 -11.00 -16.27 -5.89
N ARG A 204 -9.80 -16.35 -5.30
CA ARG A 204 -9.63 -16.76 -3.89
C ARG A 204 -10.18 -15.72 -2.92
N LEU A 205 -9.98 -14.43 -3.19
CA LEU A 205 -10.57 -13.35 -2.38
C LEU A 205 -12.11 -13.42 -2.42
N LEU A 206 -12.70 -13.61 -3.60
CA LEU A 206 -14.15 -13.76 -3.73
C LEU A 206 -14.67 -14.97 -2.95
N ALA A 207 -14.00 -16.13 -3.06
CA ALA A 207 -14.37 -17.33 -2.31
C ALA A 207 -14.32 -17.10 -0.80
N LEU A 208 -13.27 -16.43 -0.30
CA LEU A 208 -13.12 -16.08 1.12
C LEU A 208 -14.23 -15.13 1.59
N ASN A 209 -14.59 -14.15 0.77
CA ASN A 209 -15.71 -13.26 1.06
C ASN A 209 -17.04 -13.99 1.16
N LEU A 210 -17.34 -14.88 0.21
CA LEU A 210 -18.57 -15.67 0.22
C LEU A 210 -18.65 -16.57 1.46
N GLN A 211 -17.53 -17.20 1.83
CA GLN A 211 -17.45 -18.01 3.05
C GLN A 211 -17.71 -17.18 4.32
N ARG A 212 -17.18 -15.96 4.40
CA ARG A 212 -17.38 -15.07 5.56
C ARG A 212 -18.79 -14.49 5.61
N ALA A 213 -19.37 -14.16 4.47
CA ALA A 213 -20.75 -13.68 4.39
C ALA A 213 -21.75 -14.74 4.88
N GLN A 214 -21.52 -16.01 4.54
CA GLN A 214 -22.35 -17.13 5.02
C GLN A 214 -22.29 -17.26 6.55
N LYS A 215 -21.09 -17.17 7.15
CA LYS A 215 -20.91 -17.25 8.62
C LYS A 215 -21.50 -16.07 9.40
N SER A 216 -21.76 -14.94 8.76
CA SER A 216 -22.33 -13.75 9.43
C SER A 216 -23.86 -13.75 9.47
N ILE A 217 -24.52 -14.69 8.77
CA ILE A 217 -25.98 -14.83 8.71
C ILE A 217 -26.48 -15.88 9.72
N GLU A 218 -25.59 -16.74 10.23
CA GLU A 218 -25.84 -17.72 11.30
C GLU A 218 -25.62 -17.10 12.69
#